data_AF-A0AAE3EYJ4-F1
#
_entry.id   AF-A0AAE3EYJ4-F1
#
_cell.length_a   1.000
_cell.length_b   1.000
_cell.length_c   1.000
_cell.angle_alpha   90.00
_cell.angle_beta   90.00
_cell.angle_gamma   90.00
#
_symmetry.space_group_name_H-M   'P 1'
#
loop_
_entity.id
_entity.type
_entity.pdbx_description
1 polymer ?
#
loop_
_entity_poly.entity_id
_entity_poly.type
_entity_poly.pdbx_seq_one_letter_code
_entity_poly.pdbx_strand_id
1 'polypeptide(L)'
;MVTYKEFLKALEAVKKFKEQISDLHRDVEDKVGTISNFIGVDKDTKIYRLPLSKRTMNILREMNQIDFLEGTTKDLAKISLKELSRTKNAGRKTIDEIKKLCLFANLEMKT
;
A
#
# COMPACT_ATOMS: atom_id res chain seq x y z
N MET A 1 14.05 37.89 -36.11
CA MET A 1 14.69 38.28 -34.83
C MET A 1 13.62 38.25 -33.77
N VAL A 2 13.80 37.49 -32.68
CA VAL A 2 12.85 37.49 -31.57
C VAL A 2 13.07 38.78 -30.77
N THR A 3 12.04 39.57 -30.58
CA THR A 3 12.12 40.78 -29.77
C THR A 3 12.22 40.44 -28.29
N TYR A 4 12.84 41.31 -27.51
CA TYR A 4 12.95 41.12 -26.06
C TYR A 4 11.58 40.91 -25.38
N LYS A 5 10.54 41.57 -25.89
CA LYS A 5 9.15 41.40 -25.42
C LYS A 5 8.59 40.01 -25.72
N GLU A 6 8.89 39.45 -26.89
CA GLU A 6 8.49 38.08 -27.26
C GLU A 6 9.24 37.04 -26.43
N PHE A 7 10.53 37.27 -26.14
CA PHE A 7 11.31 36.43 -25.23
C PHE A 7 10.71 36.41 -23.82
N LEU A 8 10.35 37.57 -23.26
CA LEU A 8 9.74 37.64 -21.93
C LEU A 8 8.39 36.92 -21.86
N LYS A 9 7.56 37.05 -22.90
CA LYS A 9 6.28 36.31 -22.98
C LYS A 9 6.49 34.80 -23.04
N ALA A 10 7.46 34.34 -23.83
CA ALA A 10 7.80 32.92 -23.91
C ALA A 10 8.33 32.41 -22.56
N LEU A 11 9.19 33.17 -21.89
CA LEU A 11 9.71 32.83 -20.56
C LEU A 11 8.60 32.74 -19.51
N GLU A 12 7.63 33.66 -19.54
CA GLU A 12 6.46 33.63 -18.64
C GLU A 12 5.61 32.37 -18.89
N ALA A 13 5.37 32.01 -20.15
CA ALA A 13 4.65 30.80 -20.50
C ALA A 13 5.37 29.55 -19.98
N VAL A 14 6.69 29.45 -20.18
CA VAL A 14 7.50 28.33 -19.68
C VAL A 14 7.45 28.22 -18.16
N LYS A 15 7.51 29.35 -17.44
CA LYS A 15 7.37 29.37 -15.97
C LYS A 15 6.02 28.86 -15.50
N LYS A 16 4.92 29.32 -16.11
CA LYS A 16 3.56 28.84 -15.80
C LYS A 16 3.40 27.34 -16.08
N PHE A 17 3.93 26.85 -17.19
CA PHE A 17 3.91 25.42 -17.48
C PHE A 17 4.68 24.60 -16.42
N LYS A 18 5.84 25.10 -15.98
CA LYS A 18 6.62 24.43 -14.93
C LYS A 18 5.84 24.32 -13.61
N GLU A 19 5.14 25.39 -13.22
CA GLU A 19 4.28 25.39 -12.03
C GLU A 19 3.13 24.39 -12.17
N GLN A 20 2.43 24.40 -13.31
CA GLN A 20 1.34 23.46 -13.60
C GLN A 20 1.78 21.99 -13.56
N ILE A 21 2.98 21.68 -14.07
CA ILE A 21 3.53 20.31 -14.00
C ILE A 21 3.75 19.89 -12.55
N SER A 22 4.26 20.79 -11.71
CA SER A 22 4.51 20.50 -10.30
C SER A 22 3.20 20.23 -9.54
N ASP A 23 2.16 21.03 -9.79
CA ASP A 23 0.86 20.83 -9.17
C ASP A 23 0.21 19.53 -9.66
N LEU A 24 0.26 19.27 -10.97
CA LEU A 24 -0.26 18.03 -11.54
C LEU A 24 0.44 16.79 -10.96
N HIS A 25 1.76 16.84 -10.77
CA HIS A 25 2.51 15.73 -10.18
C HIS A 25 2.04 15.44 -8.75
N ARG A 26 1.90 16.48 -7.92
CA ARG A 26 1.38 16.35 -6.54
C ARG A 26 -0.02 15.74 -6.53
N ASP A 27 -0.91 16.24 -7.37
CA ASP A 27 -2.29 15.75 -7.43
C ASP A 27 -2.36 14.28 -7.90
N VAL A 28 -1.47 13.87 -8.80
CA VAL A 28 -1.36 12.47 -9.24
C VAL A 28 -0.78 11.60 -8.13
N GLU A 29 0.28 12.04 -7.43
CA GLU A 29 0.84 11.33 -6.28
C GLU A 29 -0.18 11.15 -5.16
N ASP A 30 -0.96 12.20 -4.85
CA ASP A 30 -2.02 12.12 -3.84
C ASP A 30 -3.10 11.10 -4.27
N LYS A 31 -3.55 11.14 -5.53
CA LYS A 31 -4.51 10.17 -6.06
C LYS A 31 -3.96 8.74 -6.05
N VAL A 32 -2.71 8.53 -6.44
CA VAL A 32 -2.06 7.21 -6.38
C VAL A 32 -1.88 6.76 -4.93
N GLY A 33 -1.57 7.68 -4.02
CA GLY A 33 -1.48 7.40 -2.58
C GLY A 33 -2.83 7.00 -1.95
N THR A 34 -3.96 7.44 -2.53
CA THR A 34 -5.30 6.98 -2.11
C THR A 34 -5.67 5.60 -2.64
N ILE A 35 -4.94 5.09 -3.64
CA ILE A 35 -5.12 3.72 -4.12
C ILE A 35 -4.58 2.77 -3.05
N SER A 36 -5.45 1.86 -2.59
CA SER A 36 -5.03 0.85 -1.62
C SER A 36 -3.92 -0.03 -2.20
N ASN A 37 -2.87 -0.25 -1.43
CA ASN A 37 -1.78 -1.18 -1.78
C ASN A 37 -2.29 -2.61 -2.03
N PHE A 38 -3.51 -2.94 -1.61
CA PHE A 38 -4.13 -4.26 -1.76
C PHE A 38 -4.90 -4.45 -3.07
N ILE A 39 -4.79 -3.55 -4.05
CA ILE A 39 -5.37 -3.79 -5.38
C ILE A 39 -4.80 -5.09 -5.97
N GLY A 40 -5.71 -5.93 -6.46
CA GLY A 40 -5.37 -7.23 -7.05
C GLY A 40 -5.07 -8.33 -6.03
N VAL A 41 -5.16 -8.04 -4.73
CA VAL A 41 -5.15 -9.07 -3.69
C VAL A 41 -6.54 -9.66 -3.58
N ASP A 42 -6.65 -10.94 -3.90
CA ASP A 42 -7.83 -11.75 -3.66
C ASP A 42 -7.56 -12.80 -2.58
N LYS A 43 -8.56 -13.64 -2.34
CA LYS A 43 -8.51 -14.69 -1.33
C LYS A 43 -7.44 -15.76 -1.65
N ASP A 44 -7.15 -15.99 -2.93
CA ASP A 44 -6.26 -17.06 -3.40
C ASP A 44 -4.81 -16.57 -3.62
N THR A 45 -4.57 -15.27 -3.46
CA THR A 45 -3.26 -14.65 -3.54
C THR A 45 -2.33 -15.27 -2.49
N LYS A 46 -1.16 -15.74 -2.94
CA LYS A 46 -0.13 -16.36 -2.10
C LYS A 46 0.42 -15.36 -1.08
N ILE A 47 0.66 -15.83 0.15
CA ILE A 47 1.08 -14.97 1.28
C ILE A 47 2.38 -14.23 0.99
N TYR A 48 3.38 -14.92 0.42
CA TYR A 48 4.66 -14.29 0.08
C TYR A 48 4.57 -13.18 -0.97
N ARG A 49 3.44 -13.06 -1.69
CA ARG A 49 3.17 -12.00 -2.68
C ARG A 49 2.34 -10.85 -2.12
N LEU A 50 1.90 -10.93 -0.87
CA LEU A 50 1.06 -9.89 -0.29
C LEU A 50 1.87 -8.59 -0.17
N PRO A 51 1.27 -7.43 -0.51
CA PRO A 51 1.91 -6.12 -0.45
C PRO A 51 1.90 -5.59 0.99
N LEU A 52 2.45 -6.39 1.91
CA LEU A 52 2.60 -6.08 3.33
C LEU A 52 4.01 -5.58 3.62
N SER A 53 4.15 -4.77 4.67
CA SER A 53 5.45 -4.34 5.15
C SER A 53 6.34 -5.54 5.51
N LYS A 54 7.66 -5.39 5.34
CA LYS A 54 8.65 -6.43 5.69
C LYS A 54 8.48 -6.94 7.12
N ARG A 55 8.14 -6.03 8.05
CA ARG A 55 7.88 -6.38 9.45
C ARG A 55 6.70 -7.34 9.57
N THR A 56 5.59 -7.02 8.93
CA THR A 56 4.38 -7.84 8.95
C THR A 56 4.61 -9.19 8.27
N MET A 57 5.34 -9.20 7.16
CA MET A 57 5.74 -10.45 6.50
C MET A 57 6.62 -11.35 7.37
N ASN A 58 7.57 -10.78 8.11
CA ASN A 58 8.40 -11.55 9.03
C ASN A 58 7.56 -12.13 10.18
N ILE A 59 6.62 -11.36 10.72
CA ILE A 59 5.70 -11.84 11.76
C ILE A 59 4.85 -13.01 11.24
N LEU A 60 4.26 -12.89 10.06
CA LEU A 60 3.50 -13.98 9.44
C LEU A 60 4.35 -15.23 9.20
N ARG A 61 5.63 -15.05 8.83
CA ARG A 61 6.57 -16.16 8.67
C ARG A 61 6.93 -16.84 10.00
N GLU A 62 7.04 -16.08 11.08
CA GLU A 62 7.32 -16.61 12.42
C GLU A 62 6.08 -17.30 13.03
N MET A 63 4.88 -17.04 12.50
CA MET A 63 3.66 -17.70 12.93
C MET A 63 3.53 -19.08 12.26
N ASN A 64 3.69 -20.15 13.05
CA ASN A 64 3.54 -21.54 12.59
C ASN A 64 2.10 -21.94 12.17
N GLN A 65 1.16 -21.00 12.15
CA GLN A 65 -0.25 -21.25 11.88
C GLN A 65 -0.58 -21.19 10.38
N ILE A 66 0.33 -20.64 9.57
CA ILE A 66 0.17 -20.57 8.13
C ILE A 66 1.45 -20.99 7.43
N ASP A 67 1.30 -21.74 6.35
CA ASP A 67 2.39 -21.99 5.41
C ASP A 67 2.70 -20.69 4.64
N PHE A 68 3.87 -20.11 4.86
CA PHE A 68 4.24 -18.86 4.20
C PHE A 68 4.46 -19.01 2.68
N LEU A 69 4.89 -20.19 2.22
CA LEU A 69 5.21 -20.45 0.81
C LEU A 69 3.97 -20.89 0.04
N GLU A 70 3.19 -21.81 0.61
CA GLU A 70 2.04 -22.38 -0.07
C GLU A 70 0.70 -21.80 0.36
N GLY A 71 0.65 -21.14 1.51
CA GLY A 71 -0.55 -20.51 2.04
C GLY A 71 -1.02 -19.33 1.21
N THR A 72 -2.31 -19.08 1.35
CA THR A 72 -3.07 -18.08 0.62
C THR A 72 -3.65 -17.05 1.57
N THR A 73 -4.17 -15.96 1.03
CA THR A 73 -4.79 -14.89 1.80
C THR A 73 -5.97 -15.41 2.65
N LYS A 74 -6.71 -16.45 2.19
CA LYS A 74 -7.74 -17.15 2.98
C LYS A 74 -7.22 -17.68 4.31
N ASP A 75 -5.97 -18.12 4.36
CA ASP A 75 -5.39 -18.70 5.57
C ASP A 75 -5.21 -17.66 6.68
N LEU A 76 -5.15 -16.36 6.35
CA LEU A 76 -5.15 -15.28 7.33
C LEU A 76 -6.44 -15.25 8.17
N ALA A 77 -7.57 -15.72 7.64
CA ALA A 77 -8.81 -15.83 8.40
C ALA A 77 -8.73 -16.90 9.51
N LYS A 78 -7.77 -17.83 9.44
CA LYS A 78 -7.56 -18.86 10.46
C LYS A 78 -6.89 -18.28 11.71
N ILE A 79 -6.12 -17.20 11.56
CA ILE A 79 -5.44 -16.50 12.66
C ILE A 79 -6.48 -15.68 13.44
N SER A 80 -6.46 -15.78 14.77
CA SER A 80 -7.22 -14.85 15.61
C SER A 80 -6.47 -13.54 15.83
N LEU A 81 -7.20 -12.43 15.89
CA LEU A 81 -6.67 -11.11 16.24
C LEU A 81 -6.02 -11.12 17.63
N LYS A 82 -6.58 -11.90 18.56
CA LYS A 82 -6.02 -12.09 19.90
C LYS A 82 -4.65 -12.75 19.86
N GLU A 83 -4.46 -13.79 19.04
CA GLU A 83 -3.15 -14.42 18.86
C GLU A 83 -2.17 -13.47 18.18
N LEU A 84 -2.60 -12.80 17.11
CA LEU A 84 -1.79 -11.82 16.40
C LEU A 84 -1.28 -10.73 17.34
N SER A 85 -2.11 -10.27 18.29
CA SER A 85 -1.73 -9.26 19.29
C SER A 85 -0.72 -9.74 20.33
N ARG A 86 -0.59 -11.06 20.51
CA ARG A 86 0.35 -11.69 21.45
C ARG A 86 1.68 -12.04 20.77
N THR A 87 1.72 -12.04 19.44
CA THR A 87 2.95 -12.33 18.69
C THR A 87 4.00 -11.26 18.95
N LYS A 88 5.22 -11.69 19.23
CA LYS A 88 6.35 -10.78 19.44
C LYS A 88 6.48 -9.87 18.22
N ASN A 89 6.72 -8.58 18.46
CA ASN A 89 6.85 -7.54 17.43
C ASN A 89 5.58 -7.16 16.64
N ALA A 90 4.43 -7.80 16.88
CA ALA A 90 3.15 -7.43 16.28
C ALA A 90 2.49 -6.25 17.02
N GLY A 91 2.97 -5.05 16.72
CA GLY A 91 2.39 -3.82 17.24
C GLY A 91 1.10 -3.43 16.51
N ARG A 92 0.42 -2.39 17.01
CA ARG A 92 -0.84 -1.87 16.44
C ARG A 92 -0.79 -1.66 14.92
N LYS A 93 0.30 -1.09 14.39
CA LYS A 93 0.47 -0.87 12.94
C LYS A 93 0.43 -2.17 12.12
N THR A 94 1.09 -3.23 12.59
CA THR A 94 1.08 -4.56 11.95
C THR A 94 -0.33 -5.13 11.95
N ILE A 95 -1.02 -5.04 13.09
CA ILE A 95 -2.38 -5.56 13.24
C ILE A 95 -3.35 -4.81 12.31
N ASP A 96 -3.27 -3.49 12.27
CA ASP A 96 -4.11 -2.66 11.41
C ASP A 96 -3.83 -2.91 9.92
N GLU A 97 -2.58 -3.15 9.54
CA GLU A 97 -2.19 -3.52 8.18
C GLU A 97 -2.83 -4.85 7.75
N ILE A 98 -2.73 -5.89 8.58
CA ILE A 98 -3.35 -7.20 8.32
C ILE A 98 -4.88 -7.07 8.26
N LYS A 99 -5.49 -6.33 9.18
CA LYS A 99 -6.94 -6.09 9.18
C LYS A 99 -7.41 -5.42 7.89
N LYS A 100 -6.71 -4.38 7.44
CA LYS A 100 -7.03 -3.68 6.19
C LYS A 100 -6.92 -4.61 4.98
N LEU A 101 -5.89 -5.46 4.94
CA LEU A 101 -5.74 -6.46 3.88
C LEU A 101 -6.89 -7.47 3.88
N CYS A 102 -7.25 -8.02 5.05
CA CYS A 102 -8.36 -8.95 5.18
C CYS A 102 -9.70 -8.32 4.78
N LEU A 103 -9.95 -7.06 5.17
CA LEU A 103 -11.12 -6.30 4.74
C LEU A 103 -11.17 -6.16 3.21
N PHE A 104 -10.04 -5.83 2.59
CA PHE A 104 -9.92 -5.71 1.13
C PHE A 104 -10.17 -7.05 0.41
N ALA A 105 -9.66 -8.15 0.96
CA ALA A 105 -9.87 -9.49 0.43
C ALA A 105 -11.26 -10.08 0.77
N ASN A 106 -12.13 -9.30 1.43
CA ASN A 106 -13.44 -9.72 1.92
C ASN A 106 -13.35 -10.99 2.79
N LEU A 107 -12.46 -10.95 3.78
CA LEU A 107 -12.19 -11.99 4.76
C LEU A 107 -12.50 -11.48 6.17
N GLU A 108 -13.25 -12.27 6.92
CA GLU A 108 -13.48 -12.05 8.34
C GLU A 108 -12.43 -12.81 9.14
N MET A 109 -11.67 -12.07 9.96
CA MET A 109 -10.73 -12.67 10.90
C MET A 109 -11.44 -13.11 12.16
N LYS A 110 -10.95 -14.18 12.80
CA LYS A 110 -11.40 -14.57 14.13
C LYS A 110 -11.00 -13.48 15.14
N THR A 111 -11.93 -13.07 16.00
CA THR A 111 -11.69 -12.12 17.10
C THR A 111 -11.14 -12.80 18.34
#